data_AF-A0A2V6UMW2-F1
#
_entry.id   AF-A0A2V6UMW2-F1
#
_cell.length_a   1.000
_cell.length_b   1.000
_cell.length_c   1.000
_cell.angle_alpha   90.00
_cell.angle_beta   90.00
_cell.angle_gamma   90.00
#
_symmetry.space_group_name_H-M   'P 1'
#
loop_
_entity.id
_entity.type
_entity.pdbx_description
1 polymer ?
#
loop_
_entity_poly.entity_id
_entity_poly.type
_entity_poly.pdbx_seq_one_letter_code
_entity_poly.pdbx_strand_id
1 'polypeptide(L)' 'METNQSQHLSVEVQLMTEPCLWRWEIRDRVRGEIVDSSWTREWMAYESPEEALRAGRQRLTSLIRR' A
#
# COMPACT_ATOMS: atom_id res chain seq x y z
N MET A 1 24.16 -3.94 -3.35
CA MET A 1 23.46 -4.67 -2.28
C MET A 1 21.99 -4.65 -2.64
N GLU A 2 21.53 -5.65 -3.38
CA GLU A 2 20.10 -5.82 -3.69
C GLU A 2 19.43 -6.36 -2.44
N THR A 3 18.93 -5.44 -1.61
CA THR A 3 18.11 -5.80 -0.46
C THR A 3 16.92 -6.60 -0.95
N ASN A 4 16.69 -7.74 -0.32
CA ASN A 4 15.56 -8.65 -0.52
C ASN A 4 14.25 -7.95 -0.05
N GLN A 5 13.90 -6.81 -0.67
CA GLN A 5 12.86 -5.89 -0.21
C GLN A 5 11.51 -6.61 -0.09
N SER A 6 11.29 -7.62 -0.91
CA SER A 6 10.08 -8.42 -0.99
C SER A 6 9.60 -9.03 0.33
N GLN A 7 10.51 -9.37 1.25
CA GLN A 7 10.14 -10.02 2.52
C GLN A 7 9.73 -9.04 3.62
N HIS A 8 9.98 -7.75 3.43
CA HIS A 8 9.76 -6.72 4.44
C HIS A 8 8.61 -5.78 4.11
N LEU A 9 8.06 -5.86 2.90
CA LEU A 9 6.95 -5.02 2.47
C LEU A 9 5.61 -5.57 2.94
N SER A 10 4.75 -4.69 3.44
CA SER A 10 3.36 -5.03 3.77
C SER A 10 2.38 -3.97 3.34
N VAL A 11 1.16 -4.40 3.01
CA VAL A 11 0.02 -3.51 2.74
C VAL A 11 -0.66 -3.17 4.06
N GLU A 12 -0.83 -1.89 4.30
CA GLU A 12 -1.70 -1.35 5.34
C GLU A 12 -2.86 -0.60 4.70
N VAL A 13 -4.02 -0.67 5.35
CA VAL A 13 -5.24 0.02 4.93
C VAL A 13 -5.58 1.06 5.97
N GLN A 14 -5.78 2.30 5.52
CA GLN A 14 -6.08 3.43 6.38
C GLN A 14 -7.37 4.10 5.93
N LEU A 15 -8.20 4.47 6.90
CA LEU A 15 -9.35 5.32 6.68
C LEU A 15 -8.87 6.77 6.54
N MET A 16 -9.28 7.42 5.46
CA MET A 16 -9.20 8.86 5.32
C MET A 16 -10.39 9.46 6.08
N THR A 17 -10.12 10.42 6.96
CA THR A 17 -11.18 11.02 7.79
C THR A 17 -12.15 11.82 6.94
N GLU A 18 -11.65 12.55 5.93
CA GLU A 18 -12.46 13.31 4.98
C GLU A 18 -11.81 13.27 3.59
N PRO A 19 -12.47 12.68 2.57
CA PRO A 19 -13.72 11.91 2.64
C PRO A 19 -13.53 10.59 3.42
N CYS A 20 -14.60 10.04 4.00
CA CYS A 20 -14.64 8.75 4.71
C CYS A 20 -14.42 7.55 3.77
N LEU A 21 -13.28 7.52 3.08
CA LEU A 21 -12.88 6.51 2.11
C LEU A 21 -11.57 5.86 2.57
N TRP A 22 -11.25 4.71 2.00
CA TRP A 22 -10.11 3.91 2.36
C TRP A 22 -8.98 4.08 1.35
N ARG A 23 -7.74 4.07 1.83
CA ARG A 23 -6.54 4.03 0.99
C ARG A 23 -5.65 2.87 1.41
N TRP A 24 -4.83 2.38 0.49
CA TRP A 24 -3.74 1.45 0.82
C TRP A 24 -2.40 2.18 0.82
N GLU A 25 -1.52 1.74 1.72
CA GLU A 25 -0.10 2.11 1.75
C GLU A 25 0.73 0.84 1.78
N ILE A 26 1.81 0.79 0.99
CA ILE A 26 2.82 -0.26 1.06
C ILE A 26 3.96 0.28 1.91
N ARG A 27 4.26 -0.38 3.02
CA ARG A 27 5.33 0.02 3.94
C ARG A 27 6.46 -0.99 3.94
N ASP A 28 7.68 -0.48 4.06
CA ASP A 28 8.86 -1.28 4.43
C ASP A 28 8.89 -1.40 5.96
N ARG A 29 8.71 -2.62 6.48
CA ARG A 29 8.70 -2.90 7.93
C ARG A 29 10.06 -2.74 8.59
N VAL A 30 11.16 -2.83 7.83
CA VAL A 30 12.52 -2.65 8.37
C VAL A 30 12.83 -1.17 8.51
N ARG A 31 12.43 -0.36 7.53
CA ARG A 31 12.72 1.07 7.50
C ARG A 31 11.62 1.93 8.14
N GLY A 32 10.42 1.37 8.30
CA GLY A 32 9.24 2.10 8.78
C GLY A 32 8.70 3.12 7.76
N GLU A 33 9.16 3.06 6.52
CA GLU A 33 8.87 4.05 5.47
C GLU A 33 7.71 3.61 4.57
N ILE A 34 6.94 4.57 4.06
CA ILE A 34 5.95 4.32 3.00
C ILE A 34 6.68 4.25 1.66
N VAL A 35 6.57 3.11 1.00
CA VAL A 35 7.18 2.85 -0.30
C VAL A 35 6.21 3.19 -1.44
N ASP A 36 4.91 2.97 -1.24
CA ASP A 36 3.89 3.30 -2.24
C ASP A 36 2.54 3.60 -1.55
N SER A 37 1.65 4.35 -2.20
CA SER A 37 0.34 4.72 -1.66
C SER A 37 -0.67 5.02 -2.76
N SER A 38 -1.89 4.50 -2.61
CA SER A 38 -2.98 4.76 -3.57
C SER A 38 -3.35 6.24 -3.63
N TRP A 39 -3.25 6.96 -2.51
CA TRP A 39 -3.69 8.34 -2.44
C TRP A 39 -2.61 9.32 -2.93
N THR A 40 -1.39 9.21 -2.42
CA THR A 40 -0.34 10.20 -2.77
C THR A 40 0.19 9.99 -4.19
N ARG A 41 0.18 8.76 -4.70
CA ARG A 41 0.67 8.43 -6.04
C ARG A 41 -0.43 8.46 -7.10
N GLU A 42 -1.57 7.83 -6.81
CA GLU A 42 -2.62 7.56 -7.81
C GLU A 42 -3.89 8.38 -7.58
N TRP A 43 -3.97 9.15 -6.48
CA TRP A 43 -5.16 9.90 -6.09
C TRP A 43 -6.42 9.02 -6.05
N MET A 44 -6.23 7.76 -5.64
CA MET A 44 -7.26 6.74 -5.60
C MET A 44 -7.60 6.38 -4.15
N ALA A 45 -8.89 6.40 -3.86
CA ALA A 45 -9.49 5.94 -2.61
C ALA A 45 -10.64 4.98 -2.92
N TYR A 46 -11.00 4.16 -1.94
CA TYR A 46 -11.92 3.03 -2.09
C TYR A 46 -13.07 3.15 -1.08
N GLU A 47 -14.22 2.58 -1.39
CA GLU A 47 -15.39 2.67 -0.52
C GLU A 47 -15.31 1.70 0.66
N SER A 48 -14.48 0.65 0.56
CA SER A 48 -14.32 -0.38 1.59
C SER A 48 -12.85 -0.69 1.90
N PRO A 49 -12.55 -1.11 3.14
CA PRO A 49 -11.20 -1.53 3.50
C PRO A 49 -10.77 -2.81 2.76
N GLU A 50 -11.71 -3.70 2.44
CA GLU A 50 -11.43 -4.94 1.70
C GLU A 50 -11.01 -4.66 0.26
N GLU A 51 -11.63 -3.68 -0.39
CA GLU A 51 -11.28 -3.24 -1.74
C GLU A 51 -9.89 -2.60 -1.76
N ALA A 52 -9.63 -1.68 -0.81
CA ALA A 52 -8.31 -1.08 -0.64
C ALA A 52 -7.22 -2.14 -0.41
N LEU A 53 -7.49 -3.13 0.47
CA LEU A 53 -6.56 -4.21 0.74
C LEU A 53 -6.26 -5.05 -0.51
N ARG A 54 -7.29 -5.37 -1.29
CA ARG A 54 -7.16 -6.16 -2.52
C ARG A 54 -6.30 -5.43 -3.54
N ALA A 55 -6.60 -4.15 -3.79
CA ALA A 55 -5.84 -3.31 -4.70
C ALA A 55 -4.37 -3.18 -4.25
N GLY A 56 -4.13 -2.92 -2.96
CA GLY A 56 -2.78 -2.84 -2.39
C GLY A 56 -2.00 -4.14 -2.52
N ARG A 57 -2.64 -5.31 -2.33
CA ARG A 57 -1.99 -6.62 -2.52
C ARG A 57 -1.61 -6.89 -3.97
N GLN A 58 -2.46 -6.48 -4.92
CA GLN A 58 -2.14 -6.57 -6.35
C GLN A 58 -0.93 -5.69 -6.69
N ARG A 59 -0.89 -4.47 -6.14
CA ARG A 59 0.25 -3.57 -6.29
C ARG A 59 1.54 -4.15 -5.70
N LEU A 60 1.49 -4.63 -4.46
CA LEU A 60 2.62 -5.28 -3.78
C LEU A 60 3.16 -6.47 -4.58
N THR A 61 2.26 -7.32 -5.09
CA THR A 61 2.66 -8.45 -5.95
C THR A 61 3.39 -7.97 -7.21
N SER A 62 2.95 -6.86 -7.80
CA SER A 62 3.58 -6.26 -8.97
C SER A 62 4.96 -5.65 -8.67
N LEU A 63 5.15 -5.11 -7.46
CA LEU A 63 6.44 -4.59 -7.00
C LEU A 63 7.45 -5.72 -6.73
N ILE A 64 7.00 -6.83 -6.12
CA ILE A 64 7.85 -8.00 -5.82
C ILE A 64 8.31 -8.72 -7.09
N ARG A 65 7.54 -8.65 -8.17
CA ARG A 65 7.86 -9.29 -9.46
C ARG A 65 8.79 -8.46 -10.35
N ARG A 66 9.09 -7.21 -10.00
CA ARG A 66 10.03 -6.35 -10.72
C ARG A 66 11.45 -6.60 -10.26
#